data_AF-A0A961AFP8-F1
#
_entry.id   AF-A0A961AFP8-F1
#
_cell.length_a   1.000
_cell.length_b   1.000
_cell.length_c   1.000
_cell.angle_alpha   90.00
_cell.angle_beta   90.00
_cell.angle_gamma   90.00
#
_symmetry.space_group_name_H-M   'P 1'
#
loop_
_entity.id
_entity.type
_entity.pdbx_description
1 polymer ?
#
loop_
_entity_poly.entity_id
_entity_poly.type
_entity_poly.pdbx_seq_one_letter_code
_entity_poly.pdbx_strand_id
1 'polypeptide(L)'
;MARSTTIIALVQTLVVIGGFVAVGVVLKAAGYPENPMWVRWNPAAVFLRHYGGWLLLVPIIWTYCAGATLRNDDSRFSYSTLVVLGIAFAVVTMITFVYAAVFPFT
;
A
#
# COMPACT_ATOMS: atom_id res chain seq x y z
N MET A 1 -9.68 3.71 -21.68
CA MET A 1 -9.71 4.18 -20.28
C MET A 1 -9.71 3.04 -19.25
N ALA A 2 -10.57 2.02 -19.38
CA ALA A 2 -10.57 0.87 -18.45
C ALA A 2 -9.19 0.20 -18.28
N ARG A 3 -8.42 0.04 -19.37
CA ARG A 3 -7.07 -0.57 -19.35
C ARG A 3 -6.09 0.14 -18.41
N SER A 4 -6.07 1.48 -18.40
CA SER A 4 -5.16 2.25 -17.54
C SER A 4 -5.55 2.11 -16.06
N THR A 5 -6.84 2.12 -15.75
CA THR A 5 -7.35 1.88 -14.39
C THR A 5 -6.95 0.49 -13.90
N THR A 6 -7.11 -0.55 -14.73
CA THR A 6 -6.69 -1.91 -14.40
C THR A 6 -5.19 -2.02 -14.14
N ILE A 7 -4.36 -1.39 -14.97
CA ILE A 7 -2.90 -1.40 -14.79
C ILE A 7 -2.52 -0.75 -13.46
N ILE A 8 -3.08 0.42 -13.14
CA ILE A 8 -2.79 1.13 -11.88
C ILE A 8 -3.22 0.30 -10.67
N ALA A 9 -4.43 -0.28 -10.71
CA ALA A 9 -4.94 -1.13 -9.64
C ALA A 9 -4.07 -2.37 -9.42
N LEU A 10 -3.59 -3.00 -10.51
CA LEU A 10 -2.66 -4.13 -10.46
C LEU A 10 -1.32 -3.73 -9.83
N VAL A 11 -0.75 -2.60 -10.25
CA VAL A 11 0.51 -2.08 -9.69
C VAL A 11 0.35 -1.80 -8.19
N GLN A 12 -0.72 -1.12 -7.77
CA GLN A 12 -1.01 -0.87 -6.36
C GLN A 12 -1.12 -2.17 -5.57
N THR A 13 -1.84 -3.16 -6.11
CA THR A 13 -2.02 -4.47 -5.47
C THR A 13 -0.68 -5.18 -5.32
N LEU A 14 0.16 -5.20 -6.35
CA LEU A 14 1.50 -5.81 -6.31
C LEU A 14 2.41 -5.11 -5.30
N VAL A 15 2.37 -3.78 -5.22
CA VAL A 15 3.12 -3.00 -4.23
C VAL A 15 2.71 -3.39 -2.82
N VAL A 16 1.41 -3.51 -2.55
CA VAL A 16 0.93 -3.87 -1.21
C VAL A 16 1.28 -5.30 -0.86
N ILE A 17 1.02 -6.27 -1.75
CA ILE A 17 1.34 -7.69 -1.50
C ILE A 17 2.85 -7.86 -1.33
N GLY A 18 3.64 -7.34 -2.27
CA GLY A 18 5.10 -7.44 -2.26
C GLY A 18 5.70 -6.76 -1.03
N GLY A 19 5.25 -5.55 -0.71
CA GLY A 19 5.69 -4.81 0.47
C GLY A 19 5.33 -5.51 1.78
N PHE A 20 4.11 -6.04 1.90
CA PHE A 20 3.67 -6.77 3.09
C PHE A 20 4.50 -8.04 3.31
N VAL A 21 4.74 -8.82 2.25
CA VAL A 21 5.59 -10.01 2.31
C VAL A 21 7.02 -9.62 2.66
N ALA A 22 7.59 -8.59 2.02
CA ALA A 22 8.95 -8.15 2.27
C ALA A 22 9.17 -7.72 3.73
N VAL A 23 8.29 -6.86 4.27
CA VAL A 23 8.35 -6.46 5.69
C VAL A 23 8.19 -7.67 6.60
N GLY A 24 7.27 -8.60 6.28
CA GLY A 24 7.10 -9.83 7.04
C GLY A 24 8.36 -10.70 7.08
N VAL A 25 9.06 -10.85 5.95
CA VAL A 25 10.33 -11.59 5.86
C VAL A 25 11.42 -10.90 6.66
N VAL A 26 11.57 -9.58 6.52
CA VAL A 26 12.58 -8.80 7.26
C VAL A 26 12.38 -8.91 8.76
N LEU A 27 11.15 -8.71 9.25
CA LEU A 27 10.84 -8.81 10.67
C LEU A 27 11.03 -10.23 11.21
N LYS A 28 10.74 -11.24 10.40
CA LYS A 28 10.96 -12.65 10.76
C LYS A 28 12.45 -12.99 10.82
N ALA A 29 13.25 -12.51 9.86
CA ALA A 29 14.70 -12.67 9.87
C ALA A 29 15.36 -11.94 11.05
N ALA A 30 14.77 -10.83 11.49
CA ALA A 30 15.23 -10.03 12.62
C ALA A 30 14.83 -10.57 14.01
N GLY A 31 14.07 -11.68 14.11
CA GLY A 31 13.79 -12.35 15.39
C GLY A 31 12.40 -12.14 15.99
N TYR A 32 11.43 -11.63 15.21
CA TYR A 32 10.05 -11.29 15.59
C TYR A 32 9.91 -10.16 16.63
N PRO A 33 9.01 -9.19 16.38
CA PRO A 33 8.74 -8.10 17.32
C PRO A 33 8.08 -8.52 18.64
N GLU A 34 7.55 -9.75 18.70
CA GLU A 34 6.82 -10.30 19.84
C GLU A 34 7.75 -10.83 20.95
N ASN A 35 9.06 -10.98 20.69
CA ASN A 35 10.06 -11.33 21.69
C ASN A 35 10.90 -10.09 22.04
N PRO A 36 10.55 -9.32 23.08
CA PRO A 36 11.04 -7.96 23.31
C PRO A 36 12.46 -7.90 23.88
N MET A 37 13.26 -8.95 23.78
CA MET A 37 14.37 -9.11 24.72
C MET A 37 15.46 -8.03 24.60
N TRP A 38 15.69 -7.39 23.43
CA TRP A 38 16.77 -6.39 23.29
C TRP A 38 16.61 -5.31 22.21
N VAL A 39 15.49 -5.27 21.45
CA VAL A 39 15.40 -4.43 20.23
C VAL A 39 14.16 -3.54 20.25
N ARG A 40 14.37 -2.24 20.04
CA ARG A 40 13.29 -1.27 19.78
C ARG A 40 12.89 -1.34 18.31
N TRP A 41 11.68 -1.83 18.07
CA TRP A 41 11.13 -1.97 16.74
C TRP A 41 10.53 -0.66 16.23
N ASN A 42 10.71 -0.39 14.94
CA ASN A 42 10.08 0.74 14.30
C ASN A 42 8.55 0.59 14.32
N PRO A 43 7.80 1.56 14.90
CA PRO A 43 6.35 1.49 14.97
C PRO A 43 5.69 1.34 13.60
N ALA A 44 6.28 1.88 12.53
CA ALA A 44 5.78 1.69 11.17
C ALA A 44 5.89 0.23 10.72
N ALA A 45 6.99 -0.44 11.02
CA ALA A 45 7.18 -1.84 10.65
C ALA A 45 6.24 -2.76 11.43
N VAL A 46 6.05 -2.51 12.72
CA VAL A 46 5.07 -3.24 13.55
C VAL A 46 3.64 -2.98 13.06
N PHE A 47 3.29 -1.74 12.74
CA PHE A 47 1.98 -1.40 12.20
C PHE A 47 1.70 -2.12 10.88
N LEU A 48 2.64 -2.08 9.93
CA LEU A 48 2.51 -2.77 8.64
C LEU A 48 2.46 -4.29 8.79
N ARG A 49 3.11 -4.86 9.81
CA ARG A 49 3.02 -6.30 10.09
C ARG A 49 1.62 -6.74 10.49
N HIS A 50 0.94 -5.94 11.32
CA HIS A 50 -0.39 -6.25 11.85
C HIS A 50 -1.50 -5.81 10.90
N TYR A 51 -1.35 -4.64 10.30
CA TYR A 51 -2.40 -3.97 9.54
C TYR A 51 -2.06 -3.77 8.06
N GLY A 52 -0.86 -4.12 7.59
CA GLY A 52 -0.46 -3.88 6.19
C GLY A 52 -1.33 -4.61 5.17
N GLY A 53 -1.95 -5.74 5.54
CA GLY A 53 -2.95 -6.40 4.70
C GLY A 53 -4.20 -5.53 4.44
N TRP A 54 -4.59 -4.66 5.38
CA TRP A 54 -5.71 -3.74 5.21
C TRP A 54 -5.43 -2.66 4.15
N LEU A 55 -4.16 -2.40 3.81
CA LEU A 55 -3.81 -1.49 2.72
C LEU A 55 -4.29 -2.00 1.36
N LEU A 56 -4.67 -3.28 1.23
CA LEU A 56 -5.32 -3.80 0.02
C LEU A 56 -6.71 -3.19 -0.22
N LEU A 57 -7.33 -2.60 0.80
CA LEU A 57 -8.58 -1.85 0.60
C LEU A 57 -8.37 -0.58 -0.22
N VAL A 58 -7.17 0.00 -0.22
CA VAL A 58 -6.84 1.21 -0.98
C VAL A 58 -7.05 1.01 -2.49
N PRO A 59 -6.42 0.01 -3.16
CA PRO A 59 -6.68 -0.24 -4.58
C PRO A 59 -8.13 -0.64 -4.87
N ILE A 60 -8.81 -1.34 -3.96
CA ILE A 60 -10.21 -1.74 -4.14
C ILE A 60 -11.13 -0.52 -4.16
N ILE A 61 -11.04 0.33 -3.13
CA ILE A 61 -11.84 1.56 -3.01
C ILE A 61 -11.54 2.50 -4.17
N TRP A 62 -10.25 2.69 -4.49
CA TRP A 62 -9.85 3.54 -5.60
C TRP A 62 -10.41 3.05 -6.94
N THR A 63 -10.34 1.73 -7.20
CA THR A 63 -10.88 1.15 -8.44
C THR A 63 -12.39 1.33 -8.55
N TYR A 64 -13.11 1.20 -7.43
CA TYR A 64 -14.55 1.46 -7.39
C TYR A 64 -14.87 2.93 -7.69
N CYS A 65 -14.15 3.87 -7.07
CA CYS A 65 -14.29 5.30 -7.35
C CYS A 65 -13.97 5.63 -8.81
N ALA A 66 -12.88 5.10 -9.35
CA ALA A 66 -12.50 5.28 -10.75
C ALA A 66 -13.54 4.71 -11.72
N GLY A 67 -14.11 3.55 -11.41
CA GLY A 67 -15.20 2.95 -12.19
C GLY A 67 -16.50 3.75 -12.14
N ALA A 68 -16.86 4.29 -10.97
CA ALA A 68 -18.06 5.11 -10.80
C ALA A 68 -17.95 6.44 -11.56
N THR A 69 -16.79 7.10 -11.51
CA THR A 69 -16.52 8.34 -12.27
C THR A 69 -16.54 8.12 -13.78
N LEU A 70 -16.12 6.95 -14.27
CA LEU A 70 -16.21 6.61 -15.69
C LEU A 70 -17.65 6.41 -16.19
N ARG A 71 -18.60 6.13 -15.30
CA ARG A 71 -20.00 5.88 -15.64
C ARG A 71 -20.90 7.11 -15.54
N ASN A 72 -20.48 8.12 -14.77
CA ASN A 72 -21.25 9.34 -14.54
C ASN A 72 -20.54 10.54 -15.14
N ASP A 73 -21.13 11.13 -16.18
CA ASP A 73 -20.63 12.36 -16.83
C ASP A 73 -20.63 13.57 -15.88
N ASP A 74 -21.44 13.54 -14.81
CA ASP A 74 -21.56 14.58 -13.78
C ASP A 74 -20.60 14.39 -12.57
N SER A 75 -19.54 13.58 -12.73
CA SER A 75 -18.61 13.33 -11.64
C SER A 75 -17.86 14.60 -11.23
N ARG A 76 -17.88 14.93 -9.92
CA ARG A 76 -17.11 16.05 -9.34
C ARG A 76 -15.59 15.94 -9.56
N PHE A 77 -15.08 14.77 -9.90
CA PHE A 77 -13.66 14.53 -10.15
C PHE A 77 -13.40 14.16 -11.60
N SER A 78 -12.44 14.83 -12.22
CA SER A 78 -11.92 14.42 -13.53
C SER A 78 -11.21 13.06 -13.42
N TYR A 79 -11.35 12.24 -14.46
CA TYR A 79 -10.62 10.98 -14.58
C TYR A 79 -9.09 11.16 -14.40
N SER A 80 -8.53 12.26 -14.93
CA SER A 80 -7.11 12.59 -14.77
C SER A 80 -6.72 12.75 -13.29
N THR A 81 -7.57 13.38 -12.48
CA THR A 81 -7.34 13.53 -11.04
C THR A 81 -7.32 12.18 -10.33
N LEU A 82 -8.23 11.26 -10.70
CA LEU A 82 -8.25 9.92 -10.11
C LEU A 82 -7.02 9.10 -10.49
N VAL A 83 -6.54 9.20 -11.72
CA VAL A 83 -5.28 8.57 -12.14
C VAL A 83 -4.10 9.07 -11.31
N VAL A 84 -3.97 10.38 -11.12
CA VAL A 84 -2.91 10.98 -10.29
C VAL A 84 -3.01 10.50 -8.85
N LEU A 85 -4.21 10.44 -8.27
CA LEU A 85 -4.44 9.90 -6.93
C LEU A 85 -4.05 8.42 -6.83
N GLY A 86 -4.36 7.61 -7.84
CA GLY A 86 -3.99 6.20 -7.88
C GLY A 86 -2.47 6.01 -7.85
N ILE A 87 -1.74 6.77 -8.68
CA ILE A 87 -0.28 6.75 -8.70
C ILE A 87 0.28 7.24 -7.36
N ALA A 88 -0.26 8.34 -6.81
CA ALA A 88 0.19 8.88 -5.53
C ALA A 88 0.02 7.84 -4.40
N PHE A 89 -1.12 7.15 -4.33
CA PHE A 89 -1.32 6.07 -3.35
C PHE A 89 -0.34 4.92 -3.53
N ALA A 90 -0.02 4.54 -4.77
CA ALA A 90 0.98 3.51 -5.05
C ALA A 90 2.37 3.92 -4.54
N VAL A 91 2.79 5.16 -4.81
CA VAL A 91 4.09 5.70 -4.39
C VAL A 91 4.17 5.80 -2.88
N VAL A 92 3.14 6.34 -2.20
CA VAL A 92 3.14 6.48 -0.74
C VAL A 92 3.16 5.11 -0.05
N THR A 93 2.38 4.14 -0.53
CA THR A 93 2.41 2.78 0.02
C THR A 93 3.78 2.13 -0.19
N MET A 94 4.35 2.27 -1.39
CA MET A 94 5.69 1.75 -1.70
C MET A 94 6.76 2.34 -0.77
N ILE A 95 6.80 3.67 -0.62
CA ILE A 95 7.77 4.35 0.27
C ILE A 95 7.60 3.86 1.71
N THR A 96 6.36 3.73 2.18
CA THR A 96 6.05 3.25 3.53
C THR A 96 6.58 1.84 3.77
N PHE A 97 6.37 0.92 2.82
CA PHE A 97 6.89 -0.44 2.90
C PHE A 97 8.42 -0.51 2.82
N VAL A 98 9.03 0.26 1.90
CA VAL A 98 10.49 0.31 1.76
C VAL A 98 11.12 0.87 3.04
N TYR A 99 10.59 1.96 3.58
CA TYR A 99 11.08 2.56 4.82
C TYR A 99 11.04 1.57 5.98
N ALA A 100 9.91 0.88 6.17
CA ALA A 100 9.75 -0.11 7.22
C ALA A 100 10.66 -1.34 7.05
N ALA A 101 10.94 -1.75 5.81
CA ALA A 101 11.83 -2.87 5.52
C ALA A 101 13.31 -2.51 5.69
N VAL A 102 13.72 -1.30 5.32
CA VAL A 102 15.12 -0.82 5.42
C VAL A 102 15.48 -0.42 6.85
N PHE A 103 14.52 0.18 7.56
CA PHE A 103 14.70 0.64 8.94
C PHE A 103 13.72 -0.08 9.88
N PRO A 104 13.88 -1.39 10.13
CA PRO A 104 12.97 -2.16 11.00
C PRO A 104 13.14 -1.83 12.49
N PHE A 105 14.21 -1.12 12.86
CA PHE A 105 14.57 -0.79 14.24
C PHE A 105 14.66 0.74 14.44
N THR A 106 14.62 1.18 15.70
CA THR A 106 14.77 2.60 16.13
C THR A 106 15.72 2.74 17.30
#